data_AF-I9A546-F1
#
_entry.id   AF-I9A546-F1
#
_cell.length_a   1.000
_cell.length_b   1.000
_cell.length_c   1.000
_cell.angle_alpha   90.00
_cell.angle_beta   90.00
_cell.angle_gamma   90.00
#
_symmetry.space_group_name_H-M   'P 1'
#
loop_
_entity.id
_entity.type
_entity.pdbx_description
1 polymer ?
#
loop_
_entity_poly.entity_id
_entity_poly.type
_entity_poly.pdbx_seq_one_letter_code
_entity_poly.pdbx_strand_id
1 'polypeptide(L)'
;MITFRYLDVADSLLRERPDEIAGLWPRACAWLLRLALESAVDDLWARERPAVAQTPMRAQLLSLHYLRALGPEPPATAEYLWESLSRAVHHHPYELSPTATELRRWHQDVHALALTLGSRRPEPDPAAQPESS
;
A
#
# COMPACT_ATOMS: atom_id res chain seq x y z
N MET A 1 -8.00 8.17 5.82
CA MET A 1 -9.20 7.97 4.95
C MET A 1 -8.98 8.41 3.49
N ILE A 2 -7.79 8.92 3.13
CA ILE A 2 -7.44 9.25 1.73
C ILE A 2 -7.16 7.98 0.90
N THR A 3 -6.71 6.90 1.55
CA THR A 3 -6.37 5.60 0.97
C THR A 3 -7.42 5.01 0.03
N PHE A 4 -8.70 5.00 0.44
CA PHE A 4 -9.78 4.37 -0.35
C PHE A 4 -10.08 5.10 -1.66
N ARG A 5 -9.87 6.43 -1.69
CA ARG A 5 -10.08 7.22 -2.91
C ARG A 5 -9.19 6.73 -4.07
N TYR A 6 -7.94 6.39 -3.81
CA TYR A 6 -7.04 5.89 -4.86
C TYR A 6 -7.47 4.51 -5.38
N LEU A 7 -7.97 3.65 -4.49
CA LEU A 7 -8.51 2.32 -4.85
C LEU A 7 -9.78 2.42 -5.69
N ASP A 8 -10.68 3.35 -5.38
CA ASP A 8 -11.92 3.57 -6.12
C ASP A 8 -11.64 4.08 -7.54
N VAL A 9 -10.69 5.01 -7.69
CA VAL A 9 -10.29 5.53 -9.01
C VAL A 9 -9.58 4.45 -9.82
N ALA A 10 -8.70 3.66 -9.19
CA ALA A 10 -8.05 2.52 -9.85
C ALA A 10 -9.06 1.49 -10.35
N ASP A 11 -10.08 1.17 -9.54
CA ASP A 11 -11.14 0.24 -9.95
C ASP A 11 -11.98 0.80 -11.10
N SER A 12 -12.28 2.10 -11.08
CA SER A 12 -12.99 2.77 -12.18
C SER A 12 -12.21 2.65 -13.50
N LEU A 13 -10.89 2.88 -13.48
CA LEU A 13 -10.02 2.68 -14.64
C LEU A 13 -10.01 1.21 -15.14
N LEU A 14 -10.02 0.24 -14.22
CA LEU A 14 -10.03 -1.18 -14.56
C LEU A 14 -11.34 -1.64 -15.21
N ARG A 15 -12.46 -0.97 -14.90
CA ARG A 15 -13.78 -1.23 -15.48
C ARG A 15 -13.98 -0.53 -16.83
N GLU A 16 -13.69 0.76 -16.89
CA GLU A 16 -14.00 1.61 -18.05
C GLU A 16 -13.01 1.42 -19.21
N ARG A 17 -11.72 1.17 -18.90
CA ARG A 17 -10.62 1.06 -19.87
C ARG A 17 -10.71 2.12 -20.99
N PRO A 18 -10.63 3.41 -20.65
CA PRO A 18 -10.98 4.47 -21.58
C PRO A 18 -10.05 4.46 -22.78
N ASP A 19 -10.63 4.46 -23.99
CA ASP A 19 -9.87 4.50 -25.24
C ASP A 19 -9.05 5.81 -25.38
N GLU A 20 -9.48 6.88 -24.72
CA GLU A 20 -8.80 8.19 -24.70
C GLU A 20 -7.39 8.16 -24.08
N ILE A 21 -7.11 7.15 -23.25
CA ILE A 21 -5.80 6.90 -22.63
C ILE A 21 -5.24 5.53 -23.05
N ALA A 22 -5.56 5.08 -24.27
CA ALA A 22 -5.10 3.83 -24.83
C ALA A 22 -3.58 3.67 -24.69
N GLY A 23 -3.17 2.70 -23.86
CA GLY A 23 -1.77 2.39 -23.55
C GLY A 23 -1.20 3.01 -22.26
N LEU A 24 -1.80 4.10 -21.75
CA LEU A 24 -1.37 4.79 -20.53
C LEU A 24 -2.13 4.33 -19.29
N TRP A 25 -3.39 3.92 -19.45
CA TRP A 25 -4.25 3.50 -18.34
C TRP A 25 -3.64 2.39 -17.45
N PRO A 26 -2.88 1.39 -17.95
CA PRO A 26 -2.31 0.35 -17.08
C PRO A 26 -1.28 0.91 -16.10
N ARG A 27 -0.46 1.87 -16.57
CA ARG A 27 0.54 2.54 -15.74
C ARG A 27 -0.12 3.52 -14.77
N ALA A 28 -1.13 4.26 -15.22
CA ALA A 28 -1.91 5.13 -14.34
C ALA A 28 -2.58 4.32 -13.21
N CYS A 29 -3.13 3.15 -13.52
CA CYS A 29 -3.66 2.22 -12.52
C CYS A 29 -2.58 1.78 -11.54
N ALA A 30 -1.39 1.36 -12.01
CA ALA A 30 -0.29 0.97 -11.13
C ALA A 30 0.18 2.12 -10.21
N TRP A 31 0.22 3.36 -10.72
CA TRP A 31 0.51 4.55 -9.91
C TRP A 31 -0.52 4.77 -8.79
N LEU A 32 -1.81 4.66 -9.11
CA LEU A 32 -2.88 4.82 -8.12
C LEU A 32 -2.83 3.73 -7.04
N LEU A 33 -2.58 2.48 -7.44
CA LEU A 33 -2.42 1.38 -6.49
C LEU A 33 -1.20 1.58 -5.56
N ARG A 34 -0.10 2.11 -6.10
CA ARG A 34 1.07 2.45 -5.29
C ARG A 34 0.75 3.55 -4.28
N LEU A 35 0.08 4.62 -4.71
CA LEU A 35 -0.35 5.71 -3.82
C LEU A 35 -1.31 5.22 -2.72
N ALA A 36 -2.22 4.30 -3.06
CA ALA A 36 -3.08 3.66 -2.08
C ALA A 36 -2.27 2.89 -1.03
N LEU A 37 -1.32 2.07 -1.47
CA LEU A 37 -0.44 1.29 -0.59
C LEU A 37 0.38 2.19 0.34
N GLU A 38 1.09 3.17 -0.23
CA GLU A 38 1.92 4.12 0.52
C GLU A 38 1.08 4.89 1.55
N SER A 39 -0.08 5.39 1.14
CA SER A 39 -1.01 6.07 2.05
C SER A 39 -1.52 5.17 3.18
N ALA A 40 -1.77 3.88 2.93
CA ALA A 40 -2.21 2.95 3.97
C ALA A 40 -1.13 2.71 5.03
N VAL A 41 0.12 2.59 4.59
CA VAL A 41 1.30 2.41 5.46
C VAL A 41 1.57 3.69 6.26
N ASP A 42 1.55 4.86 5.62
CA ASP A 42 1.69 6.15 6.30
C ASP A 42 0.58 6.35 7.35
N ASP A 43 -0.68 6.05 7.00
CA ASP A 43 -1.83 6.13 7.90
C ASP A 43 -1.64 5.21 9.13
N LEU A 44 -1.09 4.00 8.95
CA LEU A 44 -0.75 3.10 10.05
C LEU A 44 0.31 3.71 10.96
N TRP A 45 1.43 4.16 10.39
CA TRP A 45 2.53 4.69 11.20
C TRP A 45 2.17 6.00 11.89
N ALA A 46 1.33 6.84 11.28
CA ALA A 46 0.82 8.04 11.91
C ALA A 46 0.02 7.73 13.20
N ARG A 47 -0.67 6.58 13.26
CA ARG A 47 -1.40 6.13 14.46
C ARG A 47 -0.51 5.44 15.48
N GLU A 48 0.46 4.66 15.01
CA GLU A 48 1.25 3.75 15.84
C GLU A 48 2.54 4.39 16.36
N ARG A 49 3.32 4.99 15.45
CA ARG A 49 4.62 5.60 15.71
C ARG A 49 4.91 6.72 14.70
N PRO A 50 4.47 7.96 14.96
CA PRO A 50 4.62 9.09 14.03
C PRO A 50 6.07 9.37 13.59
N ALA A 51 7.06 8.99 14.39
CA ALA A 51 8.46 9.08 14.00
C ALA A 51 8.81 8.19 12.79
N VAL A 52 8.21 7.00 12.67
CA VAL A 52 8.41 6.08 11.54
C VAL A 52 7.75 6.63 10.28
N ALA A 53 6.58 7.27 10.40
CA ALA A 53 5.88 7.90 9.26
C ALA A 53 6.69 9.00 8.56
N GLN A 54 7.71 9.56 9.23
CA GLN A 54 8.60 10.57 8.65
C GLN A 54 9.82 9.97 7.94
N THR A 55 9.97 8.65 7.97
CA THR A 55 11.07 7.95 7.30
C THR A 55 10.72 7.61 5.85
N PRO A 56 11.72 7.37 4.98
CA PRO A 56 11.46 6.93 3.61
C PRO A 56 10.61 5.65 3.57
N MET A 57 9.75 5.52 2.57
CA MET A 57 8.80 4.40 2.45
C MET A 57 9.43 3.00 2.62
N ARG A 58 10.64 2.77 2.08
CA ARG A 58 11.36 1.50 2.30
C ARG A 58 11.68 1.22 3.77
N ALA A 59 12.05 2.25 4.54
CA ALA A 59 12.32 2.10 5.97
C ALA A 59 11.02 1.84 6.75
N GLN A 60 9.90 2.45 6.33
CA GLN A 60 8.58 2.17 6.88
C GLN A 60 8.15 0.72 6.64
N LEU A 61 8.34 0.19 5.42
CA LEU A 61 8.03 -1.19 5.07
C LEU A 61 8.86 -2.19 5.89
N LEU A 62 10.18 -1.97 5.99
CA LEU A 62 11.04 -2.78 6.86
C LEU A 62 10.59 -2.75 8.32
N SER A 63 10.10 -1.61 8.78
CA SER A 63 9.61 -1.45 10.15
C SER A 63 8.35 -2.27 10.43
N LEU A 64 7.56 -2.65 9.40
CA LEU A 64 6.34 -3.45 9.58
C LEU A 64 6.66 -4.84 10.14
N HIS A 65 7.81 -5.42 9.79
CA HIS A 65 8.25 -6.73 10.30
C HIS A 65 8.45 -6.76 11.82
N TYR A 66 8.65 -5.60 12.44
CA TYR A 66 8.78 -5.49 13.90
C TYR A 66 7.43 -5.40 14.63
N LEU A 67 6.32 -5.21 13.90
CA LEU A 67 4.96 -5.23 14.44
C LEU A 67 4.45 -6.68 14.51
N ARG A 68 4.84 -7.41 15.55
CA ARG A 68 4.49 -8.84 15.72
C ARG A 68 2.99 -9.14 15.57
N ALA A 69 2.12 -8.20 15.94
CA ALA A 69 0.67 -8.35 15.85
C ALA A 69 0.13 -8.45 14.41
N LEU A 70 0.87 -7.98 13.40
CA LEU A 70 0.48 -8.18 11.99
C LEU A 70 0.74 -9.61 11.52
N GLY A 71 1.57 -10.38 12.24
CA GLY A 71 2.13 -11.62 11.71
C GLY A 71 3.09 -11.37 10.53
N PRO A 72 3.64 -12.44 9.92
CA PRO A 72 4.66 -12.31 8.90
C PRO A 72 4.11 -11.97 7.51
N GLU A 73 2.83 -12.22 7.24
CA GLU A 73 2.26 -12.11 5.89
C GLU A 73 2.02 -10.65 5.45
N PRO A 74 1.35 -9.77 6.22
CA PRO A 74 1.09 -8.41 5.77
C PRO A 74 2.37 -7.59 5.48
N PRO A 75 3.45 -7.65 6.28
CA PRO A 75 4.72 -6.98 5.95
C PRO A 75 5.33 -7.47 4.63
N ALA A 76 5.38 -8.79 4.42
CA ALA A 76 5.94 -9.37 3.18
C ALA A 76 5.11 -9.01 1.94
N THR A 77 3.78 -9.02 2.07
CA THR A 77 2.86 -8.61 1.01
C THR A 77 2.99 -7.12 0.69
N ALA A 78 3.16 -6.27 1.70
CA ALA A 78 3.40 -4.84 1.49
C ALA A 78 4.69 -4.57 0.70
N GLU A 79 5.78 -5.26 1.04
CA GLU A 79 7.06 -5.16 0.32
C GLU A 79 6.93 -5.65 -1.14
N TYR A 80 6.36 -6.83 -1.33
CA TYR A 80 6.13 -7.39 -2.66
C TYR A 80 5.31 -6.48 -3.57
N LEU A 81 4.19 -5.95 -3.06
CA LEU A 81 3.31 -5.05 -3.81
C LEU A 81 4.03 -3.74 -4.11
N TRP A 82 4.74 -3.16 -3.13
CA TRP A 82 5.47 -1.92 -3.34
C TRP A 82 6.55 -2.07 -4.40
N GLU A 83 7.32 -3.15 -4.40
CA GLU A 83 8.32 -3.43 -5.43
C GLU A 83 7.70 -3.67 -6.81
N SER A 84 6.65 -4.49 -6.87
CA SER A 84 5.95 -4.82 -8.12
C SER A 84 5.35 -3.59 -8.78
N LEU A 85 4.64 -2.77 -8.00
CA LEU A 85 4.05 -1.52 -8.45
C LEU A 85 5.12 -0.48 -8.78
N SER A 86 6.20 -0.40 -7.98
CA SER A 86 7.35 0.45 -8.28
C SER A 86 7.92 0.14 -9.66
N ARG A 87 8.15 -1.13 -9.97
CA ARG A 87 8.66 -1.52 -11.27
C ARG A 87 7.67 -1.20 -12.39
N ALA A 88 6.39 -1.52 -12.20
CA ALA A 88 5.34 -1.29 -13.20
C ALA A 88 5.16 0.20 -13.58
N VAL A 89 5.50 1.13 -12.68
CA VAL A 89 5.41 2.57 -12.96
C VAL A 89 6.67 3.16 -13.63
N HIS A 90 7.83 2.49 -13.56
CA HIS A 90 9.02 2.95 -14.27
C HIS A 90 8.90 2.61 -15.76
N HIS A 91 9.15 3.60 -16.62
CA HIS A 91 9.11 3.39 -18.06
C HIS A 91 10.47 2.88 -18.57
N HIS A 92 10.65 1.56 -18.64
CA HIS A 92 11.75 0.99 -19.40
C HIS A 92 11.29 0.71 -20.85
N PRO A 93 12.07 1.11 -21.89
CA PRO A 93 11.66 1.01 -23.30
C PRO A 93 11.27 -0.39 -23.79
N TYR A 94 11.60 -1.43 -23.02
CA TYR A 94 11.35 -2.84 -23.33
C TYR A 94 10.45 -3.55 -22.30
N GLU A 95 9.97 -2.84 -21.28
CA GLU A 95 9.08 -3.44 -20.29
C GLU A 95 7.63 -3.42 -20.79
N LEU A 96 7.05 -4.61 -20.86
CA LEU A 96 5.63 -4.81 -21.12
C LEU A 96 4.81 -4.08 -20.05
N SER A 97 3.77 -3.37 -20.49
CA SER A 97 2.78 -2.81 -19.58
C SER A 97 2.14 -3.93 -18.74
N PRO A 98 1.83 -3.69 -17.47
CA PRO A 98 1.11 -4.67 -16.66
C PRO A 98 -0.24 -5.00 -17.30
N THR A 99 -0.61 -6.28 -17.27
CA THR A 99 -1.87 -6.75 -17.83
C THR A 99 -3.05 -6.36 -16.94
N ALA A 100 -4.25 -6.30 -17.52
CA ALA A 100 -5.47 -6.06 -16.76
C ALA A 100 -5.69 -7.08 -15.63
N THR A 101 -5.26 -8.33 -15.83
CA THR A 101 -5.37 -9.40 -14.84
C THR A 101 -4.40 -9.17 -13.67
N GLU A 102 -3.16 -8.80 -13.94
CA GLU A 102 -2.18 -8.44 -12.89
C GLU A 102 -2.65 -7.22 -12.09
N LEU A 103 -3.13 -6.18 -12.76
CA LEU A 103 -3.63 -4.99 -12.08
C LEU A 103 -4.84 -5.26 -11.19
N ARG A 104 -5.77 -6.12 -11.60
CA ARG A 104 -6.89 -6.54 -10.75
C ARG A 104 -6.42 -7.31 -9.52
N ARG A 105 -5.46 -8.21 -9.70
CA ARG A 105 -4.87 -8.95 -8.58
C ARG A 105 -4.20 -8.01 -7.60
N TRP A 106 -3.33 -7.12 -8.08
CA TRP A 106 -2.69 -6.12 -7.23
C TRP A 106 -3.71 -5.18 -6.57
N HIS A 107 -4.78 -4.80 -7.26
CA HIS A 107 -5.87 -4.02 -6.66
C HIS A 107 -6.49 -4.74 -5.47
N GLN A 108 -6.85 -6.02 -5.64
CA GLN A 108 -7.40 -6.86 -4.58
C GLN A 108 -6.43 -7.01 -3.40
N ASP A 109 -5.16 -7.27 -3.69
CA ASP A 109 -4.12 -7.45 -2.68
C ASP A 109 -3.87 -6.15 -1.90
N VAL A 110 -3.77 -4.99 -2.58
CA VAL A 110 -3.63 -3.67 -1.93
C VAL A 110 -4.87 -3.33 -1.11
N HIS A 111 -6.07 -3.61 -1.62
CA HIS A 111 -7.31 -3.36 -0.90
C HIS A 111 -7.40 -4.22 0.37
N ALA A 112 -7.11 -5.51 0.28
CA ALA A 112 -7.10 -6.41 1.44
C ALA A 112 -6.05 -5.99 2.47
N LEU A 113 -4.84 -5.65 2.03
CA LEU A 113 -3.78 -5.16 2.91
C LEU A 113 -4.18 -3.84 3.58
N ALA A 114 -4.74 -2.88 2.85
CA ALA A 114 -5.18 -1.60 3.40
C ALA A 114 -6.25 -1.79 4.49
N LEU A 115 -7.17 -2.75 4.32
CA LEU A 115 -8.13 -3.12 5.36
C LEU A 115 -7.44 -3.68 6.60
N THR A 116 -6.49 -4.61 6.43
CA THR A 116 -5.71 -5.20 7.53
C THR A 116 -4.93 -4.14 8.32
N LEU A 117 -4.25 -3.22 7.63
CA LEU A 117 -3.51 -2.12 8.27
C LEU A 117 -4.45 -1.08 8.91
N GLY A 118 -5.64 -0.88 8.32
CA GLY A 118 -6.67 0.04 8.83
C GLY A 118 -7.42 -0.49 10.05
N SER A 119 -7.63 -1.80 10.16
CA SER A 119 -8.27 -2.42 11.32
C SER A 119 -7.34 -2.55 12.52
N ARG A 120 -6.03 -2.32 12.34
CA ARG A 120 -5.07 -2.36 13.43
C ARG A 120 -5.29 -1.18 14.37
N ARG A 121 -5.52 -1.51 15.64
CA ARG A 121 -5.57 -0.55 16.74
C ARG A 121 -4.15 -0.34 17.29
N PRO A 122 -3.77 0.90 17.65
CA PRO A 122 -2.51 1.17 18.34
C PRO A 122 -2.32 0.24 19.52
N GLU A 123 -1.12 -0.36 19.59
CA GLU A 123 -0.69 -1.06 20.77
C GLU A 123 -0.66 -0.05 21.93
N PRO A 124 -1.27 -0.36 23.10
CA PRO A 124 -1.16 0.52 24.24
C PRO A 124 0.31 0.71 24.57
N ASP A 125 0.72 1.98 24.74
CA ASP A 125 2.10 2.31 25.05
C ASP A 125 2.55 1.57 26.32
N PRO A 126 3.55 0.68 26.26
CA PRO A 126 4.05 -0.02 27.44
C PRO A 126 4.61 0.95 28.50
N ALA A 127 4.97 2.18 28.13
CA ALA A 127 5.40 3.21 29.07
C ALA A 127 4.24 3.92 29.79
N ALA A 128 2.99 3.71 29.37
CA ALA A 128 1.79 4.31 29.99
C ALA A 128 1.14 3.42 31.05
N GLN A 129 1.70 2.24 31.35
CA GLN A 129 1.27 1.43 32.49
C GLN A 129 1.81 2.04 33.79
N PRO A 130 0.95 2.59 34.67
CA PRO A 130 1.40 3.10 35.95
C PRO A 130 2.02 1.93 36.73
N GLU A 131 3.22 2.18 37.25
CA GLU A 131 3.94 1.28 38.15
C GLU A 131 3.06 1.08 39.40
N SER A 132 2.26 0.01 39.41
CA SER A 132 1.44 -0.35 40.57
C SER A 132 2.36 -0.64 41.76
N SER A 133 2.42 0.30 42.71
CA SER A 133 2.91 0.11 44.07
C SER A 133 1.84 -0.47 44.97
#